data_AF-A0A920MHU7-F1
#
_entry.id   AF-A0A920MHU7-F1
#
_cell.length_a   1.000
_cell.length_b   1.000
_cell.length_c   1.000
_cell.angle_alpha   90.00
_cell.angle_beta   90.00
_cell.angle_gamma   90.00
#
_symmetry.space_group_name_H-M   'P 1'
#
loop_
_entity.id
_entity.type
_entity.pdbx_description
1 polymer ?
#
loop_
_entity_poly.entity_id
_entity_poly.type
_entity_poly.pdbx_seq_one_letter_code
_entity_poly.pdbx_strand_id
1 'polypeptide(L)'
;MIMLQGYYDEREKRKKDGLPSVPLSAQEVQEIANAFENSSGNAELLNLIENEVSPGVDEAAYVKAAFLKDLALEKTKTDLITPSKIN
;
A
#
# COMPACT_ATOMS: atom_id res chain seq x y z
N MET A 1 15.40 0.99 -1.80
CA MET A 1 14.95 2.20 -1.10
C MET A 1 13.58 2.50 -1.68
N ILE A 2 12.53 2.47 -0.86
CA ILE A 2 11.16 2.73 -1.30
C ILE A 2 11.02 4.25 -1.50
N MET A 3 10.46 4.69 -2.62
CA MET A 3 10.45 6.10 -3.02
C MET A 3 9.15 6.81 -2.62
N LEU A 4 8.70 6.61 -1.38
CA LEU A 4 7.52 7.30 -0.81
C LEU A 4 7.82 8.71 -0.26
N GLN A 5 8.99 9.28 -0.54
CA GLN A 5 9.37 10.59 0.01
C GLN A 5 8.40 11.69 -0.43
N GLY A 6 7.94 11.66 -1.69
CA GLY A 6 6.95 12.61 -2.20
C GLY A 6 5.63 12.56 -1.41
N TYR A 7 5.13 11.35 -1.15
CA TYR A 7 3.95 11.12 -0.31
C TYR A 7 4.13 11.70 1.10
N TYR A 8 5.26 11.42 1.75
CA TYR A 8 5.52 11.90 3.11
C TYR A 8 5.63 13.42 3.18
N ASP A 9 6.27 14.05 2.19
CA ASP A 9 6.40 15.50 2.10
C ASP A 9 5.03 16.18 1.95
N GLU A 10 4.14 15.61 1.12
CA GLU A 10 2.78 16.13 0.95
C GLU A 10 1.93 15.92 2.21
N ARG A 11 2.00 14.74 2.81
CA ARG A 11 1.30 14.43 4.06
C ARG A 11 1.67 15.41 5.17
N GLU A 12 2.95 15.72 5.34
CA GLU A 12 3.41 16.68 6.34
C GLU A 12 3.00 18.11 6.01
N LYS A 13 2.96 18.52 4.73
CA LYS A 13 2.40 19.83 4.33
C LYS A 13 0.93 19.93 4.70
N ARG A 14 0.12 18.94 4.31
CA ARG A 14 -1.33 18.93 4.58
C ARG A 14 -1.63 18.88 6.07
N LYS A 15 -0.85 18.11 6.84
CA LYS A 15 -0.95 18.06 8.30
C LYS A 15 -0.68 19.41 8.97
N LYS A 16 0.28 20.21 8.47
CA LYS A 16 0.51 21.59 8.96
C LYS A 16 -0.70 22.50 8.72
N ASP A 17 -1.44 22.24 7.65
CA ASP A 17 -2.68 22.94 7.31
C ASP A 17 -3.93 22.33 7.97
N GLY A 18 -3.77 21.30 8.82
CA GLY A 18 -4.89 20.60 9.48
C GLY A 18 -5.73 19.74 8.53
N LEU A 19 -5.22 19.42 7.35
CA LEU A 19 -5.88 18.63 6.32
C LEU A 19 -5.48 17.14 6.40
N PRO A 20 -6.38 16.22 6.03
CA PRO A 20 -6.06 14.79 5.93
C PRO A 20 -5.05 14.53 4.80
N SER A 21 -4.35 13.39 4.85
CA SER A 21 -3.50 12.89 3.74
C SER A 21 -4.30 12.78 2.44
N VAL A 22 -3.59 12.92 1.32
CA VAL A 22 -4.12 12.47 0.03
C VAL A 22 -3.98 10.96 -0.06
N PRO A 23 -4.89 10.25 -0.76
CA PRO A 23 -4.71 8.85 -1.06
C PRO A 23 -3.45 8.61 -1.89
N LEU A 24 -2.85 7.43 -1.73
CA LEU A 24 -1.74 6.93 -2.52
C LEU A 24 -2.12 6.83 -4.00
N SER A 25 -1.19 7.21 -4.86
CA SER A 25 -1.25 6.96 -6.30
C SER A 25 -1.00 5.49 -6.63
N ALA A 26 -1.38 5.07 -7.84
CA ALA A 26 -1.12 3.71 -8.31
C ALA A 26 0.37 3.34 -8.32
N GLN A 27 1.24 4.32 -8.61
CA GLN A 27 2.70 4.15 -8.58
C GLN A 27 3.20 3.88 -7.15
N GLU A 28 2.74 4.65 -6.17
CA GLU A 28 3.11 4.47 -4.77
C GLU A 28 2.60 3.13 -4.21
N VAL A 29 1.38 2.71 -4.59
CA VAL A 29 0.87 1.38 -4.24
C VAL A 29 1.69 0.26 -4.86
N GLN A 30 2.13 0.42 -6.12
CA GLN A 30 3.01 -0.56 -6.78
C GLN A 30 4.37 -0.66 -6.08
N GLU A 31 4.94 0.46 -5.64
CA GLU A 31 6.19 0.46 -4.87
C GLU A 31 6.04 -0.28 -3.54
N ILE A 32 4.92 -0.07 -2.84
CA ILE A 32 4.61 -0.80 -1.61
C ILE A 32 4.46 -2.30 -1.89
N ALA A 33 3.71 -2.68 -2.93
CA ALA A 33 3.55 -4.09 -3.32
C ALA A 33 4.91 -4.75 -3.61
N ASN A 34 5.76 -4.08 -4.40
CA ASN A 34 7.13 -4.54 -4.68
C ASN A 34 7.96 -4.67 -3.40
N ALA A 35 7.77 -3.78 -2.42
CA ALA A 35 8.48 -3.88 -1.15
C ALA A 35 8.13 -5.17 -0.40
N PHE A 36 6.84 -5.52 -0.34
CA PHE A 36 6.37 -6.77 0.25
C PHE A 36 6.87 -7.99 -0.52
N GLU A 37 6.84 -7.97 -1.86
CA GLU A 37 7.38 -9.04 -2.70
C GLU A 37 8.88 -9.29 -2.48
N ASN A 38 9.65 -8.23 -2.25
CA ASN A 38 11.08 -8.31 -1.98
C ASN A 38 11.42 -8.49 -0.49
N SER A 39 10.46 -8.91 0.34
CA SER A 39 10.64 -9.10 1.79
C SER A 39 11.18 -7.85 2.53
N SER A 40 10.90 -6.67 1.99
CA SER A 40 11.29 -5.36 2.56
C SER A 40 10.09 -4.57 3.09
N GLY A 41 8.90 -5.18 3.08
CA GLY A 41 7.69 -4.65 3.68
C GLY A 41 7.82 -4.49 5.20
N ASN A 42 7.14 -3.49 5.76
CA ASN A 42 7.12 -3.24 7.20
C ASN A 42 5.73 -2.79 7.66
N ALA A 43 5.54 -2.62 8.98
CA ALA A 43 4.24 -2.26 9.55
C ALA A 43 3.72 -0.88 9.09
N GLU A 44 4.61 0.07 8.79
CA GLU A 44 4.21 1.38 8.26
C GLU A 44 3.63 1.24 6.85
N LEU A 45 4.31 0.51 5.96
CA LEU A 45 3.81 0.27 4.61
C LEU A 45 2.49 -0.52 4.60
N LEU A 46 2.33 -1.45 5.54
CA LEU A 46 1.07 -2.16 5.74
C LEU A 46 -0.05 -1.17 6.08
N ASN A 47 0.20 -0.29 7.05
CA ASN A 47 -0.77 0.71 7.46
C ASN A 47 -1.13 1.67 6.30
N LEU A 48 -0.16 2.04 5.45
CA LEU A 48 -0.39 2.86 4.27
C LEU A 48 -1.28 2.16 3.24
N ILE A 49 -0.94 0.93 2.83
CA ILE A 49 -1.73 0.22 1.82
C ILE A 49 -3.13 -0.15 2.34
N GLU A 50 -3.29 -0.34 3.65
CA GLU A 50 -4.58 -0.63 4.28
C GLU A 50 -5.51 0.59 4.27
N ASN A 51 -5.02 1.77 4.67
CA ASN A 51 -5.85 2.92 5.01
C ASN A 51 -5.80 4.08 4.00
N GLU A 52 -4.73 4.18 3.22
CA GLU A 52 -4.47 5.36 2.38
C GLU A 52 -4.64 5.04 0.88
N VAL A 53 -5.25 3.90 0.53
CA VAL A 53 -5.65 3.57 -0.86
C VAL A 53 -7.13 3.85 -1.02
N SER A 54 -7.49 4.68 -2.00
CA SER A 54 -8.88 4.96 -2.36
C SER A 54 -9.65 3.65 -2.60
N PRO A 55 -10.90 3.52 -2.12
CA PRO A 55 -11.73 2.38 -2.44
C PRO A 55 -12.38 2.54 -3.82
N GLY A 56 -12.68 1.41 -4.47
CA GLY A 56 -13.47 1.38 -5.69
C GLY A 56 -12.70 0.88 -6.90
N VAL A 57 -12.83 1.58 -8.02
CA VAL A 57 -12.31 1.16 -9.34
C VAL A 57 -11.20 2.08 -9.85
N ASP A 58 -10.59 2.87 -8.97
CA ASP A 58 -9.42 3.66 -9.34
C ASP A 58 -8.19 2.77 -9.57
N GLU A 59 -7.19 3.35 -10.23
CA GLU A 59 -5.97 2.63 -10.60
C GLU A 59 -5.20 2.11 -9.38
N ALA A 60 -5.18 2.85 -8.27
CA ALA A 60 -4.47 2.44 -7.06
C ALA A 60 -5.20 1.26 -6.37
N ALA A 61 -6.54 1.30 -6.33
CA ALA A 61 -7.36 0.19 -5.87
C ALA A 61 -7.13 -1.08 -6.71
N TYR A 62 -7.00 -0.94 -8.03
CA TYR A 62 -6.70 -2.06 -8.93
C TYR A 62 -5.34 -2.70 -8.62
N VAL A 63 -4.29 -1.89 -8.43
CA VAL A 63 -2.95 -2.37 -8.06
C VAL A 63 -2.98 -3.07 -6.69
N LYS A 64 -3.65 -2.48 -5.68
CA LYS A 64 -3.84 -3.10 -4.37
C LYS A 64 -4.56 -4.45 -4.49
N ALA A 65 -5.62 -4.53 -5.29
CA ALA A 65 -6.36 -5.77 -5.50
C ALA A 65 -5.52 -6.85 -6.19
N ALA A 66 -4.71 -6.48 -7.19
CA ALA A 66 -3.80 -7.41 -7.85
C ALA A 66 -2.76 -7.99 -6.86
N PHE A 67 -2.13 -7.12 -6.06
CA PHE A 67 -1.20 -7.54 -5.01
C PHE A 67 -1.85 -8.47 -3.98
N LEU A 68 -3.02 -8.10 -3.44
CA LEU A 68 -3.74 -8.93 -2.47
C LEU A 68 -4.19 -10.28 -3.07
N LYS A 69 -4.54 -10.31 -4.35
CA LYS A 69 -4.84 -11.56 -5.06
C LYS A 69 -3.62 -12.46 -5.15
N ASP A 70 -2.45 -11.92 -5.51
CA ASP A 70 -1.24 -12.72 -5.62
C ASP A 70 -0.72 -13.20 -4.25
N LEU A 71 -0.95 -12.43 -3.18
CA LEU A 71 -0.80 -12.90 -1.80
C LEU A 71 -1.76 -14.05 -1.49
N ALA A 72 -3.07 -13.88 -1.76
CA ALA A 72 -4.09 -14.89 -1.46
C ALA A 72 -3.88 -16.20 -2.23
N LEU A 73 -3.30 -16.13 -3.43
CA LEU A 73 -2.92 -17.29 -4.24
C LEU A 73 -1.52 -17.82 -3.92
N GLU A 74 -0.87 -17.31 -2.86
CA GLU A 74 0.46 -17.69 -2.39
C GLU A 74 1.58 -17.57 -3.44
N LYS A 75 1.39 -16.74 -4.47
CA LYS A 75 2.43 -16.42 -5.46
C LYS A 75 3.48 -15.45 -4.89
N THR A 76 3.03 -14.57 -4.01
CA THR A 76 3.85 -13.68 -3.19
C THR A 76 3.68 -14.07 -1.73
N LYS A 77 4.73 -13.92 -0.92
CA LYS A 77 4.70 -14.20 0.53
C LYS A 77 5.28 -13.04 1.31
N THR A 78 4.73 -12.80 2.49
CA THR A 78 5.22 -11.81 3.44
C THR A 78 4.86 -12.27 4.86
N ASP A 79 5.72 -11.93 5.83
CA ASP A 79 5.50 -12.29 7.24
C ASP A 79 4.39 -11.46 7.91
N LEU A 80 3.95 -10.36 7.27
CA LEU A 80 3.00 -9.41 7.85
C LEU A 80 1.55 -9.61 7.40
N ILE A 81 1.33 -10.28 6.27
CA ILE A 81 0.02 -10.50 5.66
C ILE A 81 -0.08 -11.98 5.29
N THR A 82 -1.00 -12.69 5.94
CA THR A 82 -1.21 -14.11 5.67
C THR A 82 -2.54 -14.31 4.94
N PRO A 83 -2.60 -15.20 3.94
CA PRO A 83 -3.86 -15.59 3.33
C PRO A 83 -4.77 -16.22 4.37
N SER A 84 -5.91 -15.59 4.63
CA SER A 84 -6.98 -16.22 5.40
C SER A 84 -7.93 -16.94 4.46
N LYS A 85 -8.18 -18.24 4.71
CA LYS A 85 -9.25 -18.96 4.02
C LYS A 85 -10.58 -18.41 4.53
N ILE A 86 -11.35 -17.80 3.65
CA ILE A 86 -12.77 -17.54 3.92
C ILE A 86 -13.46 -18.92 3.84
N ASN A 87 -13.78 -19.50 5.00
CA ASN A 87 -14.59 -20.71 5.12
C ASN A 87 -16.07 -20.42 4.87
#